data_AF-A0A7T0RPI3-F1
#
_entry.id   AF-A0A7T0RPI3-F1
#
_cell.length_a   1.000
_cell.length_b   1.000
_cell.length_c   1.000
_cell.angle_alpha   90.00
_cell.angle_beta   90.00
_cell.angle_gamma   90.00
#
_symmetry.space_group_name_H-M   'P 1'
#
loop_
_entity.id
_entity.type
_entity.pdbx_description
1 polymer ?
#
loop_
_entity_poly.entity_id
_entity_poly.type
_entity_poly.pdbx_seq_one_letter_code
_entity_poly.pdbx_strand_id
1 'polypeptide(L)'
;MTSKAYVFIDGLEDKPIPCGVTLVDEDTKIGRFRYGKRYLNRPDAFPLDPIHLPLSDREYSTPFNKGVFGTLSDAGADSWGEKVILSLHSTTPKNRLEFLLAGSGMGVGALVFSLSSASSKPKYSKNTLGDIPMLLWAISRG
;
A
#
# COMPACT_ATOMS: atom_id res chain seq x y z
N MET A 1 -12.46 -10.96 -4.04
CA MET A 1 -11.94 -9.73 -3.41
C MET A 1 -10.58 -10.06 -2.85
N THR A 2 -9.61 -9.19 -3.04
CA THR A 2 -8.25 -9.37 -2.53
C THR A 2 -8.23 -9.10 -1.03
N SER A 3 -7.74 -10.07 -0.24
CA SER A 3 -7.63 -9.98 1.22
C SER A 3 -6.18 -10.04 1.72
N LYS A 4 -5.20 -10.10 0.82
CA LYS A 4 -3.77 -10.21 1.15
C LYS A 4 -2.92 -9.39 0.18
N ALA A 5 -1.95 -8.66 0.73
CA ALA A 5 -0.91 -7.99 -0.05
C ALA A 5 0.43 -8.06 0.66
N TYR A 6 1.51 -8.05 -0.12
CA TYR A 6 2.87 -7.92 0.38
C TYR A 6 3.29 -6.46 0.36
N VAL A 7 3.97 -6.05 1.41
CA VAL A 7 4.47 -4.69 1.62
C VAL A 7 5.98 -4.70 1.39
N PHE A 8 6.45 -3.73 0.62
CA PHE A 8 7.87 -3.55 0.30
C PHE A 8 8.30 -2.13 0.66
N ILE A 9 9.59 -1.96 0.96
CA ILE A 9 10.25 -0.66 1.06
C ILE A 9 11.00 -0.38 -0.24
N ASP A 10 10.68 0.73 -0.88
CA ASP A 10 11.39 1.23 -2.06
C ASP A 10 12.39 2.33 -1.66
N GLY A 11 13.47 2.48 -2.43
CA GLY A 11 14.46 3.54 -2.25
C GLY A 11 15.58 3.29 -1.22
N LEU A 12 15.58 2.15 -0.53
CA LEU A 12 16.73 1.71 0.28
C LEU A 12 17.80 0.99 -0.56
N GLU A 13 17.36 0.27 -1.59
CA GLU A 13 18.18 -0.46 -2.56
C GLU A 13 17.64 -0.17 -3.97
N ASP A 14 18.36 -0.60 -5.00
CA ASP A 14 17.93 -0.47 -6.41
C ASP A 14 16.58 -1.14 -6.70
N LYS A 15 16.18 -2.11 -5.86
CA LYS A 15 14.92 -2.84 -5.97
C LYS A 15 14.14 -2.76 -4.66
N PRO A 16 12.80 -2.71 -4.73
CA PRO A 16 11.97 -2.77 -3.53
C PRO A 16 12.27 -4.01 -2.68
N ILE A 17 12.46 -3.79 -1.39
CA ILE A 17 12.82 -4.81 -0.41
C ILE A 17 11.55 -5.36 0.25
N PRO A 18 11.33 -6.68 0.28
CA PRO A 18 10.18 -7.26 0.98
C PRO A 18 10.23 -6.93 2.48
N CYS A 19 9.21 -6.23 2.98
CA CYS A 19 9.10 -5.82 4.39
C CYS A 19 8.21 -6.78 5.19
N GLY A 20 7.05 -7.13 4.64
CA GLY A 20 6.04 -7.88 5.38
C GLY A 20 4.81 -8.20 4.55
N VAL A 21 3.79 -8.68 5.22
CA VAL A 21 2.51 -9.07 4.62
C VAL A 21 1.37 -8.49 5.44
N THR A 22 0.39 -7.92 4.75
CA THR A 22 -0.87 -7.47 5.33
C THR A 22 -2.01 -8.35 4.85
N LEU A 23 -2.92 -8.67 5.76
CA LEU A 23 -4.18 -9.35 5.48
C LEU A 23 -5.33 -8.47 5.98
N VAL A 24 -6.41 -8.43 5.22
CA VAL A 24 -7.64 -7.71 5.59
C VAL A 24 -8.81 -8.66 5.45
N ASP A 25 -9.50 -8.88 6.55
CA ASP A 25 -10.72 -9.67 6.59
C ASP A 25 -11.93 -8.74 6.34
N GLU A 26 -12.65 -8.95 5.24
CA GLU A 26 -13.75 -8.07 4.85
C GLU A 26 -15.02 -8.27 5.68
N ASP A 27 -15.19 -9.41 6.33
CA ASP A 27 -16.40 -9.69 7.10
C ASP A 27 -16.27 -9.09 8.50
N THR A 28 -15.12 -9.31 9.15
CA THR A 28 -14.83 -8.80 10.49
C THR A 28 -14.25 -7.39 10.50
N LYS A 29 -13.77 -6.90 9.35
CA LYS A 29 -13.02 -5.65 9.20
C LYS A 29 -11.75 -5.60 10.06
N ILE A 30 -11.18 -6.77 10.36
CA ILE A 30 -9.92 -6.90 11.11
C ILE A 30 -8.75 -7.07 10.15
N GLY A 31 -7.76 -6.19 10.33
CA GLY A 31 -6.48 -6.21 9.67
C GLY A 31 -5.45 -7.02 10.44
N ARG A 32 -4.53 -7.66 9.73
CA ARG A 32 -3.35 -8.30 10.33
C ARG A 32 -2.10 -7.95 9.55
N PHE A 33 -0.98 -7.71 10.24
CA PHE A 33 0.31 -7.45 9.63
C PHE A 33 1.40 -8.27 10.30
N ARG A 34 2.31 -8.84 9.51
CA ARG A 34 3.50 -9.54 10.00
C ARG A 34 4.73 -9.12 9.19
N TYR A 35 5.80 -8.78 9.88
CA TYR A 35 7.11 -8.55 9.26
C TYR A 35 7.69 -9.84 8.66
N GLY A 36 8.42 -9.72 7.56
CA GLY A 36 9.17 -10.83 6.98
C GLY A 36 10.41 -11.14 7.83
N LYS A 37 10.70 -12.42 8.08
CA LYS A 37 11.90 -12.84 8.82
C LYS A 37 13.20 -12.27 8.22
N ARG A 38 13.27 -12.21 6.88
CA ARG A 38 14.42 -11.62 6.17
C ARG A 38 14.57 -10.13 6.44
N TYR A 39 13.45 -9.39 6.56
CA TYR A 39 13.46 -7.96 6.87
C TYR A 39 13.91 -7.73 8.32
N LEU A 40 13.36 -8.49 9.27
CA LEU A 40 13.75 -8.41 10.69
C LEU A 40 15.24 -8.69 10.93
N ASN A 41 15.85 -9.55 10.11
CA ASN A 41 17.27 -9.90 10.22
C ASN A 41 18.20 -8.89 9.53
N ARG A 42 17.69 -7.84 8.89
CA ARG A 42 18.55 -6.84 8.26
C ARG A 42 19.19 -5.94 9.32
N PRO A 43 20.47 -5.54 9.14
CA PRO A 43 21.14 -4.63 10.07
C PRO A 43 20.56 -3.21 10.04
N ASP A 44 19.91 -2.82 8.93
CA ASP A 44 19.28 -1.53 8.69
C ASP A 44 17.74 -1.59 8.77
N ALA A 45 17.18 -2.66 9.35
CA ALA A 45 15.74 -2.79 9.51
C ALA A 45 15.19 -1.67 10.42
N PHE A 46 14.07 -1.07 10.00
CA PHE A 46 13.34 -0.10 10.82
C PHE A 46 11.84 -0.43 10.86
N PRO A 47 11.14 -0.10 11.96
CA PRO A 47 9.70 -0.30 12.06
C PRO A 47 8.95 0.66 11.13
N LEU A 48 7.90 0.18 10.47
CA LEU A 48 6.99 1.02 9.69
C LEU A 48 6.32 2.08 10.57
N ASP A 49 5.93 1.68 11.77
CA ASP A 49 5.39 2.54 12.81
C ASP A 49 6.00 2.07 14.14
N PRO A 50 6.92 2.84 14.76
CA PRO A 50 7.57 2.43 16.00
C PRO A 50 6.60 2.15 17.16
N ILE A 51 5.40 2.72 17.13
CA ILE A 51 4.39 2.61 18.20
C ILE A 51 3.47 1.42 17.93
N HIS A 52 2.87 1.38 16.75
CA HIS A 52 1.84 0.39 16.43
C HIS A 52 2.38 -0.87 15.75
N LEU A 53 3.53 -0.78 15.08
CA LEU A 53 4.20 -1.86 14.36
C LEU A 53 5.70 -1.92 14.70
N PRO A 54 6.13 -2.01 15.98
CA PRO A 54 7.54 -2.15 16.30
C PRO A 54 8.13 -3.42 15.67
N LEU A 55 9.44 -3.46 15.43
CA LEU A 55 10.09 -4.65 14.88
C LEU A 55 9.96 -5.82 15.86
N SER A 56 9.19 -6.84 15.48
CA SER A 56 9.13 -8.12 16.17
C SER A 56 8.55 -9.19 15.24
N ASP A 57 8.68 -10.47 15.61
CA ASP A 57 8.16 -11.58 14.83
C ASP A 57 6.65 -11.83 15.00
N ARG A 58 6.01 -11.07 15.90
CA ARG A 58 4.59 -11.22 16.21
C ARG A 58 3.73 -10.73 15.06
N GLU A 59 2.50 -11.23 15.04
CA GLU A 59 1.46 -10.68 14.19
C GLU A 59 0.75 -9.55 14.92
N TYR A 60 0.58 -8.44 14.23
CA TYR A 60 -0.18 -7.29 14.68
C TYR A 60 -1.60 -7.39 14.14
N SER A 61 -2.58 -6.91 14.91
CA SER A 61 -3.96 -6.80 14.44
C SER A 61 -4.52 -5.40 14.67
N THR A 62 -5.40 -4.94 13.79
CA THR A 62 -6.08 -3.66 13.94
C THR A 62 -7.54 -3.76 13.48
N PRO A 63 -8.51 -3.25 14.26
CA PRO A 63 -9.88 -3.04 13.80
C PRO A 63 -10.05 -1.67 13.11
N PHE A 64 -9.04 -0.80 13.19
CA PHE A 64 -9.13 0.57 12.68
C PHE A 64 -9.07 0.62 11.15
N ASN A 65 -9.65 1.67 10.57
CA ASN A 65 -9.67 1.93 9.12
C ASN A 65 -10.03 0.68 8.28
N LYS A 66 -11.06 -0.06 8.74
CA LYS A 66 -11.54 -1.29 8.09
C LYS A 66 -10.45 -2.36 7.91
N GLY A 67 -9.51 -2.44 8.86
CA GLY A 67 -8.43 -3.43 8.87
C GLY A 67 -7.17 -2.99 8.13
N VAL A 68 -7.05 -1.71 7.73
CA VAL A 68 -5.81 -1.19 7.14
C VAL A 68 -5.04 -0.38 8.18
N PHE A 69 -3.81 -0.79 8.48
CA PHE A 69 -2.92 -0.03 9.36
C PHE A 69 -2.70 1.40 8.83
N GLY A 70 -2.68 2.39 9.72
CA GLY A 70 -2.56 3.82 9.36
C GLY A 70 -1.38 4.08 8.43
N THR A 71 -0.20 3.58 8.78
CA THR A 71 1.02 3.71 7.96
C THR A 71 0.90 3.13 6.56
N LEU A 72 0.12 2.05 6.39
CA LEU A 72 -0.13 1.49 5.05
C LEU A 72 -1.13 2.38 4.28
N SER A 73 -2.13 2.93 4.98
CA SER A 73 -3.10 3.86 4.42
C SER A 73 -2.47 5.16 3.95
N ASP A 74 -1.44 5.67 4.65
CA ASP A 74 -0.73 6.91 4.31
C ASP A 74 0.03 6.81 2.97
N ALA A 75 0.43 5.59 2.59
CA ALA A 75 1.03 5.31 1.29
C ALA A 75 -0.02 5.07 0.18
N GLY A 76 -1.30 5.01 0.56
CA GLY A 76 -2.42 4.81 -0.33
C GLY A 76 -2.93 6.09 -0.99
N ALA A 77 -3.96 5.93 -1.81
CA ALA A 77 -4.69 7.06 -2.36
C ALA A 77 -5.61 7.68 -1.29
N ASP A 78 -5.67 9.00 -1.25
CA ASP A 78 -6.70 9.73 -0.52
C ASP A 78 -8.03 9.71 -1.28
N SER A 79 -9.06 10.40 -0.76
CA SER A 79 -10.37 10.45 -1.41
C SER A 79 -10.33 11.02 -2.84
N TRP A 80 -9.37 11.89 -3.14
CA TRP A 80 -9.19 12.42 -4.49
C TRP A 80 -8.54 11.38 -5.39
N GLY A 81 -7.46 10.75 -4.94
CA GLY A 81 -6.76 9.70 -5.68
C GLY A 81 -7.63 8.46 -5.92
N GLU A 82 -8.51 8.10 -4.99
CA GLU A 82 -9.47 7.00 -5.19
C GLU A 82 -10.42 7.28 -6.37
N LYS A 83 -10.91 8.52 -6.52
CA LYS A 83 -11.74 8.93 -7.67
C LYS A 83 -10.96 8.87 -8.98
N VAL A 84 -9.70 9.31 -8.97
CA VAL A 84 -8.82 9.23 -10.14
C VAL A 84 -8.59 7.76 -10.54
N ILE A 85 -8.31 6.89 -9.57
CA ILE A 85 -8.16 5.44 -9.81
C ILE A 85 -9.45 4.87 -10.43
N LEU A 86 -10.61 5.16 -9.86
CA LEU A 86 -11.90 4.68 -10.38
C LEU A 86 -12.22 5.20 -11.78
N SER A 87 -11.76 6.40 -12.13
CA SER A 87 -12.04 7.04 -13.42
C SER A 87 -11.10 6.58 -14.54
N LEU A 88 -9.84 6.26 -14.19
CA LEU A 88 -8.79 6.00 -15.17
C LEU A 88 -8.41 4.52 -15.31
N HIS A 89 -8.63 3.70 -14.28
CA HIS A 89 -8.30 2.28 -14.34
C HIS A 89 -9.48 1.42 -14.77
N SER A 90 -9.21 0.44 -15.64
CA SER A 90 -10.19 -0.58 -16.05
C SER A 90 -10.55 -1.53 -14.90
N THR A 91 -9.65 -1.67 -13.93
CA THR A 91 -9.90 -2.44 -12.70
C THR A 91 -10.57 -1.54 -11.68
N THR A 92 -11.77 -1.91 -11.25
CA THR A 92 -12.51 -1.22 -10.19
C THR A 92 -12.16 -1.85 -8.84
N PRO A 93 -11.37 -1.19 -7.97
CA PRO A 93 -11.07 -1.69 -6.64
C PRO A 93 -12.35 -1.83 -5.83
N LYS A 94 -12.54 -2.97 -5.17
CA LYS A 94 -13.75 -3.29 -4.41
C LYS A 94 -13.58 -3.10 -2.90
N ASN A 95 -12.34 -2.97 -2.44
CA ASN A 95 -12.03 -2.73 -1.04
C ASN A 95 -10.75 -1.89 -0.89
N ARG A 96 -10.44 -1.50 0.36
CA ARG A 96 -9.29 -0.64 0.68
C ARG A 96 -7.95 -1.27 0.25
N LEU A 97 -7.82 -2.58 0.36
CA LEU A 97 -6.58 -3.27 -0.01
C LEU A 97 -6.35 -3.26 -1.52
N GLU A 98 -7.42 -3.40 -2.31
CA GLU A 98 -7.37 -3.26 -3.77
C GLU A 98 -7.05 -1.82 -4.18
N PHE A 99 -7.50 -0.80 -3.43
CA PHE A 99 -7.07 0.59 -3.64
C PHE A 99 -5.59 0.79 -3.37
N LEU A 100 -5.04 0.21 -2.30
CA LEU A 100 -3.59 0.24 -2.02
C LEU A 100 -2.78 -0.40 -3.15
N LEU A 101 -3.25 -1.53 -3.68
CA LEU A 101 -2.60 -2.21 -4.80
C LEU A 101 -2.71 -1.41 -6.10
N ALA A 102 -3.85 -0.77 -6.36
CA ALA A 102 -4.06 0.04 -7.56
C ALA A 102 -3.20 1.32 -7.55
N GLY A 103 -3.07 1.98 -6.40
CA GLY A 103 -2.24 3.17 -6.21
C GLY A 103 -0.77 2.89 -5.85
N SER A 104 -0.38 1.62 -5.80
CA SER A 104 0.98 1.20 -5.42
C SER A 104 2.03 1.88 -6.29
N GLY A 105 3.00 2.52 -5.65
CA GLY A 105 4.08 3.22 -6.34
C GLY A 105 3.82 4.70 -6.63
N MET A 106 2.59 5.19 -6.43
CA MET A 106 2.18 6.58 -6.73
C MET A 106 1.95 7.44 -5.49
N GLY A 107 1.78 6.83 -4.31
CA GLY A 107 1.60 7.54 -3.03
C GLY A 107 2.89 8.13 -2.48
N VAL A 108 2.81 8.78 -1.32
CA VAL A 108 3.96 9.38 -0.62
C VAL A 108 4.76 8.30 0.15
N GLY A 109 5.99 8.60 0.55
CA GLY A 109 6.83 7.73 1.38
C GLY A 109 7.55 6.63 0.60
N ALA A 110 7.92 5.54 1.28
CA ALA A 110 8.72 4.46 0.71
C ALA A 110 7.94 3.16 0.45
N LEU A 111 6.66 3.10 0.83
CA LEU A 111 5.91 1.84 0.72
C LEU A 111 5.40 1.61 -0.70
N VAL A 112 5.55 0.38 -1.15
CA VAL A 112 4.91 -0.16 -2.35
C VAL A 112 4.31 -1.55 -2.04
N PHE A 113 3.24 -1.88 -2.74
CA PHE A 113 2.41 -3.06 -2.52
C PHE A 113 2.39 -3.98 -3.73
N SER A 114 2.34 -5.28 -3.48
CA SER A 114 2.29 -6.31 -4.51
C SER A 114 1.44 -7.51 -4.10
N LEU A 115 0.85 -8.19 -5.07
CA LEU A 115 0.23 -9.51 -4.88
C LEU A 115 1.28 -10.63 -4.80
N SER A 116 2.52 -10.37 -5.23
CA SER A 116 3.65 -11.30 -5.19
C SER A 116 4.56 -11.01 -4.00
N SER A 117 5.01 -12.06 -3.32
CA SER A 117 6.03 -11.96 -2.27
C SER A 117 7.44 -11.76 -2.82
N ALA A 118 7.66 -12.08 -4.10
CA ALA A 118 8.99 -12.11 -4.69
C ALA A 118 9.43 -10.75 -5.27
N SER A 119 8.46 -9.91 -5.69
CA SER A 119 8.77 -8.66 -6.37
C SER A 119 7.64 -7.64 -6.27
N SER A 120 8.02 -6.37 -6.21
CA SER A 120 7.16 -5.22 -6.46
C SER A 120 7.73 -4.37 -7.60
N LYS A 121 6.87 -3.60 -8.26
CA LYS A 121 7.33 -2.51 -9.13
C LYS A 121 7.91 -1.39 -8.23
N PRO A 122 9.02 -0.74 -8.63
CA PRO A 122 9.51 0.43 -7.93
C PRO A 122 8.54 1.61 -8.09
N LYS A 123 8.69 2.64 -7.27
CA LYS A 123 7.95 3.89 -7.43
C LYS A 123 8.35 4.54 -8.74
N TYR A 124 7.37 5.01 -9.49
CA TYR A 124 7.60 5.68 -10.76
C TYR A 124 6.48 6.69 -11.03
N SER A 125 6.82 7.98 -11.09
CA SER A 125 5.85 9.00 -11.49
C SER A 125 5.66 8.97 -13.01
N LYS A 126 4.53 8.42 -13.46
CA LYS A 126 4.18 8.38 -14.90
C LYS A 126 3.60 9.69 -15.42
N ASN A 127 3.06 10.51 -14.54
CA ASN A 127 2.26 11.66 -14.93
C ASN A 127 3.16 12.83 -15.33
N THR A 128 2.75 13.51 -16.39
CA THR A 128 3.36 14.72 -16.94
C THR A 128 2.41 15.90 -16.80
N LEU A 129 2.88 17.12 -17.08
CA LEU A 129 2.01 18.30 -17.10
C LEU A 129 0.89 18.18 -18.16
N GLY A 130 1.09 17.38 -19.22
CA GLY A 130 0.08 17.12 -20.25
C GLY A 130 -1.13 16.33 -19.74
N ASP A 131 -1.00 15.63 -18.61
CA ASP A 131 -2.06 14.83 -18.01
C ASP A 131 -3.03 15.66 -17.14
N ILE A 132 -2.71 16.93 -16.88
CA ILE A 132 -3.53 17.82 -16.03
C ILE A 132 -4.99 17.90 -16.50
N PRO A 133 -5.32 18.10 -17.80
CA PRO A 133 -6.71 18.16 -18.24
C PRO A 133 -7.49 16.87 -17.96
N MET A 134 -6.86 15.70 -18.17
CA MET A 134 -7.45 14.40 -17.88
C MET A 134 -7.69 14.22 -16.37
N LEU A 135 -6.71 14.60 -15.54
CA LEU A 135 -6.82 14.51 -14.08
C LEU A 135 -7.91 15.46 -13.55
N LEU A 136 -8.03 16.67 -14.08
CA LEU A 136 -9.12 17.60 -13.75
C LEU A 136 -10.47 17.04 -14.16
N TRP A 137 -10.57 16.45 -15.35
CA TRP A 137 -11.80 15.83 -15.84
C TRP A 137 -12.27 14.66 -14.96
N ALA A 138 -11.35 13.80 -14.50
CA ALA A 138 -11.66 12.68 -13.60
C ALA A 138 -12.37 13.14 -12.30
N ILE A 139 -12.10 14.36 -11.83
CA ILE A 139 -12.70 14.92 -10.60
C ILE A 139 -14.14 15.38 -10.85
N SER A 140 -14.43 15.87 -12.06
CA SER A 140 -15.74 16.45 -12.41
C SER A 140 -16.88 15.44 -12.53
N ARG A 141 -16.58 14.14 -12.50
CA ARG A 141 -17.57 13.04 -12.63
C ARG A 141 -18.06 12.45 -11.30
N GLY A 142 -17.64 12.98 -10.16
CA GLY A 142 -17.98 12.46 -8.82
C GLY A 142 -19.05 13.24 -8.08
#